data_AF-A0A1B0C8G1-F1
#
_entry.id   AF-A0A1B0C8G1-F1
#
_cell.length_a   1.000
_cell.length_b   1.000
_cell.length_c   1.000
_cell.angle_alpha   90.00
_cell.angle_beta   90.00
_cell.angle_gamma   90.00
#
_symmetry.space_group_name_H-M   'P 1'
#
loop_
_entity.id
_entity.type
_entity.pdbx_description
1 polymer ?
#
loop_
_entity_poly.entity_id
_entity_poly.type
_entity_poly.pdbx_seq_one_letter_code
_entity_poly.pdbx_strand_id
1 'polypeptide(L)'
;MSEVVISSRAYTKMVFHAAKYPHCAVNGILLASKDATKSRNYEIVDAIPLFHICLHVTPMAEVALVQIEAAAADDDLQICGYYSAAENCNDNTLERAPGLKLAEKIAENIPNACFAVIDNRAVCLNMDRSAVRLWQNAENRWTKVAGKLSQGSTTLSAVSTLLQRGAMKDLVDFDNYLDNTENDWLNAHLNRDLNQILAMY
;
A
#
# COMPACT_ATOMS: atom_id res chain seq x y z
N MET A 1 15.50 2.34 -16.08
CA MET A 1 14.71 2.32 -14.82
C MET A 1 13.52 3.22 -15.03
N SER A 2 12.33 2.66 -14.91
CA SER A 2 11.04 3.33 -15.10
C SER A 2 10.72 4.18 -13.87
N GLU A 3 10.17 5.38 -14.08
CA GLU A 3 9.56 6.14 -12.99
C GLU A 3 8.30 5.41 -12.54
N VAL A 4 8.13 5.21 -11.22
CA VAL A 4 6.93 4.57 -10.67
C VAL A 4 6.00 5.65 -10.12
N VAL A 5 4.77 5.70 -10.63
CA VAL A 5 3.74 6.62 -10.15
C VAL A 5 2.89 5.93 -9.09
N ILE A 6 2.62 6.62 -7.98
CA ILE A 6 1.70 6.16 -6.94
C ILE A 6 0.42 6.99 -7.06
N SER A 7 -0.72 6.33 -7.28
CA SER A 7 -2.02 7.00 -7.27
C SER A 7 -2.34 7.57 -5.88
N SER A 8 -3.20 8.60 -5.84
CA SER A 8 -3.72 9.17 -4.60
C SER A 8 -4.43 8.12 -3.74
N ARG A 9 -5.20 7.22 -4.37
CA ARG A 9 -5.89 6.11 -3.72
C ARG A 9 -4.92 5.16 -3.01
N ALA A 10 -3.94 4.62 -3.72
CA ALA A 10 -2.96 3.69 -3.14
C ALA A 10 -2.17 4.36 -2.00
N TYR A 11 -1.77 5.62 -2.20
CA TYR A 11 -1.06 6.38 -1.18
C TYR A 11 -1.88 6.59 0.09
N THR A 12 -3.16 6.97 -0.07
CA THR A 12 -4.08 7.21 1.05
C THR A 12 -4.25 5.95 1.89
N LYS A 13 -4.53 4.80 1.26
CA LYS A 13 -4.71 3.52 1.98
C LYS A 13 -3.45 3.08 2.71
N MET A 14 -2.27 3.19 2.07
CA MET A 14 -0.99 2.87 2.73
C MET A 14 -0.73 3.74 3.97
N VAL A 15 -0.91 5.07 3.83
CA VAL A 15 -0.68 6.01 4.94
C VAL A 15 -1.70 5.82 6.05
N PHE A 16 -2.98 5.61 5.71
CA PHE A 16 -4.03 5.35 6.71
C PHE A 16 -3.75 4.07 7.48
N HIS A 17 -3.26 3.01 6.82
CA HIS A 17 -2.98 1.75 7.49
C HIS A 17 -1.90 1.92 8.56
N ALA A 18 -0.78 2.56 8.20
CA ALA A 18 0.28 2.87 9.16
C ALA A 18 -0.18 3.84 10.26
N ALA A 19 -1.03 4.83 9.93
CA ALA A 19 -1.54 5.80 10.91
C ALA A 19 -2.60 5.20 11.86
N LYS A 20 -3.37 4.19 11.42
CA LYS A 20 -4.36 3.48 12.25
C LYS A 20 -3.67 2.63 13.31
N TYR A 21 -2.55 2.00 12.97
CA TYR A 21 -1.79 1.12 13.88
C TYR A 21 -0.32 1.60 14.05
N PRO A 22 -0.09 2.78 14.65
CA PRO A 22 1.24 3.39 14.70
C PRO A 22 2.25 2.65 15.61
N HIS A 23 1.77 1.70 16.41
CA HIS A 23 2.55 0.91 17.36
C HIS A 23 2.79 -0.53 16.86
N CYS A 24 2.36 -0.85 15.64
CA CYS A 24 2.47 -2.16 15.03
C CYS A 24 3.27 -2.08 13.72
N ALA A 25 3.88 -3.19 13.33
CA ALA A 25 4.24 -3.37 11.94
C ALA A 25 2.96 -3.56 11.12
N VAL A 26 2.91 -3.01 9.91
CA VAL A 26 1.79 -3.21 9.00
C VAL A 26 2.28 -3.62 7.61
N ASN A 27 1.43 -4.32 6.87
CA ASN A 27 1.71 -4.68 5.50
C ASN A 27 0.48 -4.69 4.58
N GLY A 28 0.75 -4.83 3.29
CA GLY A 28 -0.31 -5.05 2.32
C GLY A 28 0.18 -5.24 0.89
N ILE A 29 -0.78 -5.37 -0.02
CA ILE A 29 -0.55 -5.66 -1.43
C ILE A 29 -0.73 -4.40 -2.27
N LEU A 30 0.07 -4.26 -3.31
CA LEU A 30 -0.04 -3.18 -4.28
C LEU A 30 -0.68 -3.72 -5.56
N LEU A 31 -1.61 -2.97 -6.13
CA LEU A 31 -2.30 -3.31 -7.37
C LEU A 31 -1.97 -2.32 -8.49
N ALA A 32 -1.86 -2.84 -9.71
CA ALA A 32 -1.73 -2.06 -10.93
C ALA A 32 -2.65 -2.61 -12.02
N SER A 33 -2.86 -1.85 -13.09
CA SER A 33 -3.55 -2.36 -14.29
C SER A 33 -2.75 -3.54 -14.91
N LYS A 34 -3.45 -4.48 -15.55
CA LYS A 34 -2.82 -5.64 -16.21
C LYS A 34 -1.75 -5.28 -17.25
N ASP A 35 -1.91 -4.14 -17.92
CA ASP A 35 -0.98 -3.68 -18.95
C ASP A 35 0.22 -2.87 -18.40
N ALA A 36 0.14 -2.43 -17.14
CA ALA A 36 1.14 -1.54 -16.54
C ALA A 36 2.51 -2.21 -16.36
N THR A 37 2.55 -3.53 -16.11
CA THR A 37 3.80 -4.27 -15.82
C THR A 37 4.72 -4.43 -17.02
N LYS A 38 4.20 -4.22 -18.24
CA LYS A 38 4.96 -4.26 -19.51
C LYS A 38 5.28 -2.87 -20.06
N SER A 39 4.71 -1.83 -19.45
CA SER A 39 4.76 -0.45 -19.90
C SER A 39 5.90 0.32 -19.22
N ARG A 40 6.38 1.37 -19.89
CA ARG A 40 7.37 2.31 -19.34
C ARG A 40 6.77 3.20 -18.25
N ASN A 41 5.43 3.29 -18.22
CA ASN A 41 4.64 4.03 -17.25
C ASN A 41 4.04 3.01 -16.27
N TYR A 42 4.74 2.79 -15.16
CA TYR A 42 4.29 1.86 -14.12
C TYR A 42 3.54 2.65 -13.05
N GLU A 43 2.24 2.45 -12.94
CA GLU A 43 1.40 3.13 -11.96
C GLU A 43 0.82 2.14 -10.97
N ILE A 44 1.04 2.41 -9.68
CA ILE A 44 0.38 1.71 -8.57
C ILE A 44 -0.98 2.38 -8.37
N VAL A 45 -2.04 1.69 -8.77
CA VAL A 45 -3.40 2.23 -8.86
C VAL A 45 -4.17 2.00 -7.56
N ASP A 46 -3.89 0.94 -6.79
CA ASP A 46 -4.51 0.71 -5.48
C ASP A 46 -3.54 0.02 -4.50
N ALA A 47 -3.90 0.02 -3.22
CA ALA A 47 -3.23 -0.74 -2.18
C ALA A 47 -4.27 -1.42 -1.27
N ILE A 48 -4.04 -2.69 -0.95
CA ILE A 48 -4.91 -3.48 -0.08
C ILE A 48 -4.22 -3.68 1.27
N PRO A 49 -4.72 -3.11 2.37
CA PRO A 49 -4.26 -3.39 3.73
C PRO A 49 -4.47 -4.85 4.11
N LEU A 50 -3.39 -5.53 4.52
CA LEU A 50 -3.44 -6.93 4.93
C LEU A 50 -3.48 -7.06 6.44
N PHE A 51 -2.33 -6.94 7.10
CA PHE A 51 -2.19 -7.34 8.51
C PHE A 51 -1.53 -6.25 9.36
N HIS A 52 -1.94 -6.19 10.61
CA HIS A 52 -1.33 -5.41 11.70
C HIS A 52 -1.02 -6.26 12.94
N ILE A 53 -1.52 -7.49 13.03
CA ILE A 53 -1.30 -8.40 14.16
C ILE A 53 -0.34 -9.53 13.77
N CYS A 54 -0.68 -10.30 12.74
CA CYS A 54 -0.06 -11.59 12.44
C CYS A 54 0.65 -11.63 11.08
N LEU A 55 1.57 -10.70 10.84
CA LEU A 55 2.28 -10.55 9.55
C LEU A 55 3.08 -11.79 9.11
N HIS A 56 3.36 -12.73 10.01
CA HIS A 56 4.19 -13.91 9.77
C HIS A 56 3.41 -15.21 9.60
N VAL A 57 2.07 -15.17 9.68
CA VAL A 57 1.23 -16.37 9.58
C VAL A 57 0.92 -16.66 8.11
N THR A 58 1.74 -17.51 7.49
CA THR A 58 1.66 -17.87 6.07
C THR A 58 0.25 -18.27 5.61
N PRO A 59 -0.52 -19.12 6.33
CA PRO A 59 -1.84 -19.53 5.88
C PRO A 59 -2.80 -18.36 5.62
N MET A 60 -2.75 -17.31 6.46
CA MET A 60 -3.63 -16.16 6.29
C MET A 60 -3.22 -15.30 5.10
N ALA A 61 -1.91 -15.17 4.86
CA ALA A 61 -1.39 -14.48 3.69
C ALA A 61 -1.77 -15.19 2.38
N GLU A 62 -1.75 -16.53 2.35
CA GLU A 62 -2.17 -17.32 1.19
C GLU A 62 -3.66 -17.12 0.88
N VAL A 63 -4.53 -17.19 1.90
CA VAL A 63 -5.97 -16.95 1.74
C VAL A 63 -6.24 -15.52 1.25
N ALA A 64 -5.54 -14.54 1.82
CA ALA A 64 -5.69 -13.14 1.43
C ALA A 64 -5.27 -12.92 -0.03
N LEU A 65 -4.14 -13.48 -0.46
CA LEU A 65 -3.67 -13.37 -1.84
C LEU A 65 -4.67 -13.95 -2.85
N VAL A 66 -5.23 -15.12 -2.57
CA VAL A 66 -6.25 -15.73 -3.46
C VAL A 66 -7.50 -14.85 -3.57
N GLN A 67 -7.98 -14.27 -2.47
CA GLN A 67 -9.14 -13.37 -2.49
C GLN A 67 -8.84 -12.05 -3.22
N ILE A 68 -7.64 -11.49 -3.00
CA ILE A 68 -7.18 -10.28 -3.68
C ILE A 68 -7.03 -10.51 -5.19
N GLU A 69 -6.47 -11.63 -5.61
CA GLU A 69 -6.32 -11.97 -7.03
C GLU A 69 -7.68 -12.07 -7.73
N ALA A 70 -8.66 -12.72 -7.08
CA ALA A 70 -10.02 -12.81 -7.62
C ALA A 70 -10.68 -11.43 -7.74
N ALA A 71 -10.65 -10.62 -6.68
CA ALA A 71 -11.24 -9.27 -6.69
C ALA A 71 -10.53 -8.33 -7.67
N ALA A 72 -9.20 -8.38 -7.74
CA ALA A 72 -8.43 -7.57 -8.67
C ALA A 72 -8.72 -7.95 -10.13
N ALA A 73 -8.92 -9.23 -10.42
CA ALA A 73 -9.23 -9.69 -11.77
C ALA A 73 -10.55 -9.12 -12.31
N ASP A 74 -11.55 -8.95 -11.44
CA ASP A 74 -12.87 -8.36 -11.78
C ASP A 74 -12.76 -6.88 -12.20
N ASP A 75 -11.80 -6.14 -11.62
CA ASP A 75 -11.52 -4.72 -11.93
C ASP A 75 -10.41 -4.50 -12.98
N ASP A 76 -10.00 -5.56 -13.68
CA ASP A 76 -8.87 -5.57 -14.62
C ASP A 76 -7.52 -5.09 -14.01
N LEU A 77 -7.36 -5.35 -12.73
CA LEU A 77 -6.15 -5.13 -11.97
C LEU A 77 -5.37 -6.44 -11.79
N GLN A 78 -4.11 -6.31 -11.39
CA GLN A 78 -3.25 -7.41 -10.99
C GLN A 78 -2.39 -6.99 -9.79
N ILE A 79 -1.93 -7.97 -9.03
CA ILE A 79 -0.91 -7.77 -8.02
C ILE A 79 0.38 -7.29 -8.68
N CYS A 80 0.89 -6.17 -8.21
CA CYS A 80 2.06 -5.50 -8.77
C CYS A 80 3.19 -5.32 -7.75
N GLY A 81 2.96 -5.71 -6.50
CA GLY A 81 3.94 -5.52 -5.45
C GLY A 81 3.39 -5.67 -4.04
N TYR A 82 4.20 -5.23 -3.10
CA TYR A 82 3.96 -5.34 -1.67
C TYR A 82 4.36 -4.04 -0.98
N TYR A 83 3.68 -3.69 0.10
CA TYR A 83 4.10 -2.59 0.96
C TYR A 83 4.20 -3.01 2.41
N SER A 84 5.04 -2.29 3.16
CA SER A 84 5.17 -2.51 4.58
C SER A 84 5.64 -1.26 5.33
N ALA A 85 5.24 -1.18 6.60
CA ALA A 85 5.83 -0.30 7.59
C ALA A 85 6.35 -1.14 8.76
N ALA A 86 7.56 -0.87 9.22
CA ALA A 86 8.12 -1.52 10.40
C ALA A 86 7.50 -0.95 11.69
N GLU A 87 7.46 -1.75 12.76
CA GLU A 87 7.01 -1.27 14.09
C GLU A 87 7.89 -0.13 14.62
N ASN A 88 9.21 -0.26 14.45
CA ASN A 88 10.15 0.78 14.82
C ASN A 88 10.19 1.87 13.74
N CYS A 89 9.83 3.09 14.11
CA CYS A 89 9.82 4.24 13.20
C CYS A 89 11.21 4.64 12.64
N ASN A 90 12.29 4.06 13.15
CA ASN A 90 13.64 4.26 12.64
C ASN A 90 13.99 3.27 11.51
N ASP A 91 13.31 2.12 11.46
CA ASP A 91 13.61 1.00 10.58
C ASP A 91 12.86 1.11 9.24
N ASN A 92 13.24 2.09 8.43
CA ASN A 92 12.60 2.41 7.14
C ASN A 92 13.45 1.95 5.94
N THR A 93 14.06 0.76 6.04
CA THR A 93 14.89 0.15 4.99
C THR A 93 14.27 -1.18 4.54
N LEU A 94 14.60 -1.60 3.32
CA LEU A 94 14.07 -2.83 2.73
C LEU A 94 14.45 -4.08 3.55
N GLU A 95 15.66 -4.11 4.10
CA GLU A 95 16.21 -5.27 4.83
C GLU A 95 15.54 -5.48 6.19
N ARG A 96 14.95 -4.41 6.75
CA ARG A 96 14.22 -4.43 8.02
C ARG A 96 12.71 -4.49 7.81
N ALA A 97 12.23 -4.33 6.59
CA ALA A 97 10.81 -4.33 6.29
C ALA A 97 10.20 -5.73 6.47
N PRO A 98 9.10 -5.88 7.22
CA PRO A 98 8.46 -7.17 7.41
C PRO A 98 7.87 -7.71 6.10
N GLY A 99 7.92 -9.03 5.93
CA GLY A 99 7.35 -9.73 4.78
C GLY A 99 8.17 -9.65 3.49
N LEU A 100 9.48 -9.39 3.58
CA LEU A 100 10.39 -9.44 2.43
C LEU A 100 10.28 -10.74 1.60
N LYS A 101 10.15 -11.89 2.27
CA LYS A 101 9.94 -13.19 1.60
C LYS A 101 8.67 -13.24 0.75
N LEU A 102 7.60 -12.58 1.20
CA LEU A 102 6.35 -12.53 0.44
C LEU A 102 6.52 -11.66 -0.81
N ALA A 103 7.21 -10.53 -0.67
CA ALA A 103 7.55 -9.67 -1.80
C ALA A 103 8.48 -10.38 -2.82
N GLU A 104 9.45 -11.17 -2.34
CA GLU A 104 10.26 -12.03 -3.21
C GLU A 104 9.39 -13.04 -3.97
N LYS A 105 8.43 -13.68 -3.29
CA LYS A 105 7.51 -14.63 -3.94
C LYS A 105 6.60 -13.98 -4.97
N ILE A 106 6.17 -12.74 -4.74
CA ILE A 106 5.44 -11.93 -5.72
C ILE A 106 6.36 -11.61 -6.92
N ALA A 107 7.60 -11.21 -6.66
CA ALA A 107 8.57 -10.86 -7.71
C ALA A 107 8.98 -12.04 -8.61
N GLU A 108 8.88 -13.29 -8.12
CA GLU A 108 9.08 -14.49 -8.96
C GLU A 108 8.04 -14.60 -10.09
N ASN A 109 6.82 -14.10 -9.87
CA ASN A 109 5.71 -14.21 -10.82
C ASN A 109 5.43 -12.90 -11.56
N ILE A 110 5.80 -11.76 -10.97
CA ILE A 110 5.48 -10.43 -11.49
C ILE A 110 6.75 -9.70 -11.92
N PRO A 111 6.94 -9.43 -13.23
CA PRO A 111 8.08 -8.68 -13.70
C PRO A 111 8.02 -7.24 -13.16
N ASN A 112 9.17 -6.70 -12.76
CA ASN A 112 9.29 -5.34 -12.23
C ASN A 112 8.43 -5.08 -10.99
N ALA A 113 8.17 -6.11 -10.16
CA ALA A 113 7.40 -5.98 -8.92
C ALA A 113 7.96 -4.87 -8.02
N CYS A 114 7.06 -4.14 -7.36
CA CYS A 114 7.42 -3.04 -6.47
C CYS A 114 7.39 -3.45 -5.01
N PHE A 115 8.31 -2.89 -4.23
CA PHE A 115 8.26 -2.90 -2.78
C PHE A 115 8.18 -1.46 -2.27
N ALA A 116 7.09 -1.12 -1.59
CA ALA A 116 6.92 0.16 -0.92
C ALA A 116 7.24 0.04 0.58
N VAL A 117 8.26 0.76 1.07
CA VAL A 117 8.50 0.91 2.51
C VAL A 117 7.96 2.26 2.96
N ILE A 118 7.06 2.24 3.93
CA ILE A 118 6.51 3.44 4.55
C ILE A 118 7.52 3.97 5.57
N ASP A 119 7.91 5.23 5.42
CA ASP A 119 8.69 6.01 6.37
C ASP A 119 7.78 6.56 7.45
N ASN A 120 7.67 5.85 8.56
CA ASN A 120 6.75 6.20 9.65
C ASN A 120 7.01 7.59 10.24
N ARG A 121 8.24 8.12 10.11
CA ARG A 121 8.56 9.49 10.57
C ARG A 121 7.95 10.56 9.67
N ALA A 122 7.62 10.22 8.43
CA ALA A 122 6.96 11.11 7.48
C ALA A 122 5.42 10.99 7.51
N VAL A 123 4.88 9.96 8.20
CA VAL A 123 3.45 9.84 8.48
C VAL A 123 3.09 10.75 9.64
N CYS A 124 2.65 11.97 9.33
CA CYS A 124 2.27 12.97 10.32
C CYS A 124 1.06 13.79 9.85
N LEU A 125 0.49 14.58 10.76
CA LEU A 125 -0.70 15.39 10.49
C LEU A 125 -0.47 16.53 9.46
N ASN A 126 0.79 16.87 9.16
CA ASN A 126 1.18 17.93 8.24
C ASN A 126 2.31 17.40 7.33
N MET A 127 1.95 16.58 6.34
CA MET A 127 2.94 15.95 5.47
C MET A 127 3.53 16.96 4.48
N ASP A 128 4.85 17.14 4.51
CA ASP A 128 5.61 18.00 3.59
C ASP A 128 6.22 17.23 2.41
N ARG A 129 6.36 15.91 2.55
CA ARG A 129 6.86 14.98 1.54
C ARG A 129 6.12 13.65 1.56
N SER A 130 6.28 12.86 0.50
CA SER A 130 5.79 11.48 0.46
C SER A 130 6.42 10.63 1.56
N ALA A 131 5.59 9.90 2.30
CA ALA A 131 6.05 8.92 3.27
C ALA A 131 6.45 7.57 2.63
N VAL A 132 6.35 7.41 1.31
CA VAL A 132 6.60 6.12 0.66
C VAL A 132 7.94 6.13 -0.06
N ARG A 133 8.78 5.14 0.24
CA ARG A 133 10.03 4.84 -0.47
C ARG A 133 9.83 3.58 -1.31
N LEU A 134 10.28 3.60 -2.57
CA LEU A 134 10.04 2.50 -3.50
C LEU A 134 11.33 1.79 -3.90
N TRP A 135 11.21 0.47 -4.01
CA TRP A 135 12.17 -0.41 -4.65
C TRP A 135 11.46 -1.17 -5.77
N GLN A 136 12.21 -1.53 -6.80
CA GLN A 136 11.74 -2.37 -7.88
C GLN A 136 12.67 -3.57 -8.01
N ASN A 137 12.08 -4.76 -8.16
CA ASN A 137 12.82 -5.98 -8.43
C ASN A 137 13.12 -6.07 -9.91
N ALA A 138 14.41 -6.13 -10.25
CA ALA A 138 14.88 -6.49 -11.57
C ALA A 138 15.95 -7.57 -11.40
N GLU A 139 15.76 -8.72 -12.07
CA GLU A 139 16.70 -9.84 -12.04
C GLU A 139 17.00 -10.33 -10.61
N ASN A 140 15.97 -10.50 -9.78
CA ASN A 140 16.07 -10.91 -8.37
C ASN A 140 16.86 -9.95 -7.47
N ARG A 141 17.06 -8.71 -7.90
CA ARG A 141 17.70 -7.66 -7.10
C ARG A 141 16.76 -6.48 -6.94
N TRP A 142 16.52 -6.11 -5.69
CA TRP A 142 15.79 -4.91 -5.35
C TRP A 142 16.69 -3.68 -5.49
N THR A 143 16.26 -2.72 -6.32
CA THR A 143 16.95 -1.44 -6.48
C THR A 143 16.01 -0.30 -6.14
N LYS A 144 16.52 0.71 -5.44
CA LYS A 144 15.72 1.87 -5.05
C LYS A 144 15.35 2.67 -6.31
N VAL A 145 14.08 3.02 -6.46
CA VAL A 145 13.55 3.79 -7.59
C VAL A 145 12.89 5.08 -7.13
N ALA A 146 12.85 6.07 -8.02
CA ALA A 146 12.12 7.30 -7.76
C ALA A 146 10.62 7.05 -7.86
N GLY A 147 9.91 7.29 -6.75
CA GLY A 147 8.46 7.26 -6.69
C GLY A 147 7.88 8.66 -6.87
N LYS A 148 6.98 8.83 -7.83
CA LYS A 148 6.23 10.06 -8.04
C LYS A 148 4.82 9.92 -7.51
N LEU A 149 4.41 10.80 -6.61
CA LEU A 149 3.03 10.84 -6.15
C LEU A 149 2.16 11.54 -7.19
N SER A 150 1.08 10.89 -7.61
CA SER A 150 0.07 11.49 -8.48
C SER A 150 -0.57 12.70 -7.77
N GLN A 151 -0.63 13.84 -8.47
CA GLN A 151 -1.09 15.12 -7.91
C GLN A 151 -0.39 15.48 -6.59
N GLY A 152 0.92 15.26 -6.50
CA GLY A 152 1.71 15.26 -5.26
C GLY A 152 1.28 16.23 -4.14
N SER A 153 1.31 17.55 -4.37
CA SER A 153 0.96 18.53 -3.35
C SER A 153 -0.52 18.46 -2.92
N THR A 154 -1.43 18.27 -3.87
CA THR A 154 -2.86 18.11 -3.60
C THR A 154 -3.13 16.85 -2.78
N THR A 155 -2.52 15.72 -3.17
CA THR A 155 -2.65 14.45 -2.46
C THR A 155 -2.10 14.54 -1.04
N LEU A 156 -0.92 15.12 -0.84
CA LEU A 156 -0.34 15.29 0.51
C LEU A 156 -1.22 16.18 1.40
N SER A 157 -1.73 17.28 0.86
CA SER A 157 -2.62 18.21 1.60
C SER A 157 -3.94 17.54 1.99
N ALA A 158 -4.57 16.85 1.04
CA ALA A 158 -5.83 16.14 1.29
C ALA A 158 -5.66 15.02 2.32
N VAL A 159 -4.63 14.18 2.17
CA VAL A 159 -4.35 13.09 3.12
C VAL A 159 -4.02 13.63 4.51
N SER A 160 -3.24 14.71 4.62
CA SER A 160 -2.98 15.39 5.89
C SER A 160 -4.27 15.85 6.56
N THR A 161 -5.17 16.48 5.79
CA THR A 161 -6.48 16.93 6.29
C THR A 161 -7.34 15.77 6.76
N LEU A 162 -7.37 14.66 6.01
CA LEU A 162 -8.12 13.47 6.40
C LEU A 162 -7.56 12.81 7.68
N LEU A 163 -6.23 12.76 7.82
CA LEU A 163 -5.59 12.29 9.05
C LEU A 163 -5.97 13.16 10.26
N GLN A 164 -5.98 14.49 10.10
CA GLN A 164 -6.42 15.42 11.14
C GLN A 164 -7.87 15.18 11.55
N ARG A 165 -8.74 14.81 10.61
CA ARG A 165 -10.15 14.48 10.85
C ARG A 165 -10.38 13.06 11.39
N GLY A 166 -9.33 12.24 11.47
CA GLY A 166 -9.42 10.89 12.01
C GLY A 166 -9.93 9.84 11.03
N ALA A 167 -9.96 10.13 9.72
CA ALA A 167 -10.50 9.25 8.69
C ALA A 167 -9.79 7.89 8.58
N MET A 168 -8.53 7.81 9.02
CA MET A 168 -7.78 6.55 9.03
C MET A 168 -8.40 5.48 9.94
N LYS A 169 -9.26 5.85 10.90
CA LYS A 169 -9.93 4.89 11.80
C LYS A 169 -10.91 3.99 11.07
N ASP A 170 -11.48 4.48 9.96
CA ASP A 170 -12.50 3.77 9.19
C ASP A 170 -11.89 2.83 8.14
N LEU A 171 -10.56 2.85 7.98
CA LEU A 171 -9.86 1.89 7.13
C LEU A 171 -10.00 0.48 7.71
N VAL A 172 -10.43 -0.48 6.91
CA VAL A 172 -10.50 -1.90 7.25
C VAL A 172 -9.32 -2.62 6.60
N ASP A 173 -8.59 -3.42 7.36
CA ASP A 173 -7.61 -4.37 6.81
C ASP A 173 -8.12 -5.80 6.84
N PHE A 174 -7.30 -6.73 6.33
CA PHE A 174 -7.69 -8.13 6.26
C PHE A 174 -7.78 -8.78 7.64
N ASP A 175 -6.97 -8.37 8.63
CA ASP A 175 -7.14 -8.79 10.03
C ASP A 175 -8.56 -8.42 10.55
N ASN A 176 -9.02 -7.19 10.31
CA ASN A 176 -10.39 -6.77 10.69
C ASN A 176 -11.48 -7.57 9.96
N TYR A 177 -11.25 -7.97 8.72
CA TYR A 177 -12.17 -8.81 7.95
C TYR A 177 -12.21 -10.26 8.46
N LEU A 178 -11.07 -10.82 8.89
CA LEU A 178 -11.02 -12.15 9.49
C LEU A 178 -11.79 -12.20 10.81
N ASP A 179 -11.78 -11.11 11.59
CA ASP A 179 -12.58 -10.99 12.81
C ASP A 179 -14.08 -10.81 12.52
N ASN A 180 -14.43 -10.04 11.48
CA ASN A 180 -15.81 -9.87 11.03
C ASN A 180 -15.87 -9.76 9.50
N THR A 181 -16.43 -10.79 8.85
CA THR A 181 -16.53 -10.90 7.39
C THR A 181 -17.49 -9.89 6.75
N GLU A 182 -18.26 -9.13 7.54
CA GLU A 182 -19.06 -8.01 7.04
C GLU A 182 -18.21 -6.77 6.73
N ASN A 183 -16.96 -6.71 7.22
CA ASN A 183 -16.07 -5.58 7.00
C ASN A 183 -15.50 -5.56 5.56
N ASP A 184 -15.58 -4.41 4.91
CA ASP A 184 -15.08 -4.20 3.54
C ASP A 184 -13.56 -3.92 3.51
N TRP A 185 -12.75 -4.97 3.37
CA TRP A 185 -11.29 -4.86 3.25
C TRP A 185 -10.83 -4.25 1.91
N LEU A 186 -11.68 -4.17 0.89
CA LEU A 186 -11.38 -3.43 -0.36
C LEU A 186 -11.45 -1.91 -0.13
N ASN A 187 -12.12 -1.48 0.93
CA ASN A 187 -12.33 -0.09 1.30
C ASN A 187 -12.89 0.73 0.12
N ALA A 188 -14.00 0.28 -0.47
CA ALA A 188 -14.59 0.89 -1.66
C ALA A 188 -14.90 2.39 -1.47
N HIS A 189 -15.18 2.81 -0.24
CA HIS A 189 -15.38 4.22 0.11
C HIS A 189 -14.13 5.10 -0.14
N LEU A 190 -12.92 4.54 -0.01
CA LEU A 190 -11.64 5.22 -0.30
C LEU A 190 -11.25 5.17 -1.79
N ASN A 191 -12.02 4.49 -2.63
CA ASN A 191 -11.78 4.47 -4.08
C ASN A 191 -12.31 5.71 -4.81
N ARG A 192 -13.04 6.57 -4.10
CA ARG A 192 -13.61 7.82 -4.60
C ARG A 192 -12.54 8.89 -4.77
N ASP A 193 -12.89 9.99 -5.44
CA ASP A 193 -11.99 11.15 -5.54
C ASP A 193 -11.70 11.73 -4.14
N LEU A 194 -10.49 12.23 -3.94
CA LEU A 194 -10.06 12.79 -2.64
C LEU A 194 -10.98 13.91 -2.16
N ASN A 195 -11.54 14.74 -3.04
CA ASN A 195 -12.46 15.79 -2.65
C ASN A 195 -13.79 15.22 -2.14
N GLN A 196 -14.24 14.10 -2.71
CA GLN A 196 -15.43 13.40 -2.25
C GLN A 196 -15.20 12.77 -0.89
N ILE A 197 -14.02 12.17 -0.66
CA ILE A 197 -13.64 11.61 0.64
C ILE A 197 -13.56 12.74 1.69
N LEU A 198 -12.92 13.86 1.35
CA LEU A 198 -12.88 15.06 2.21
C LEU A 198 -14.26 15.63 2.54
N ALA A 199 -15.28 15.41 1.72
CA ALA A 199 -16.63 15.89 2.02
C ALA A 199 -17.38 15.00 3.04
N MET A 200 -16.89 13.78 3.32
CA MET A 200 -17.51 12.85 4.26
C MET A 200 -17.08 13.04 5.72
N TYR A 201 -15.95 13.72 5.93
CA TYR A 201 -15.32 13.96 7.24
C TYR A 201 -15.27 15.44 7.54
#